data_AF-A0A968G1E8-F1
#
_entry.id   AF-A0A968G1E8-F1
#
_cell.length_a   1.000
_cell.length_b   1.000
_cell.length_c   1.000
_cell.angle_alpha   90.00
_cell.angle_beta   90.00
_cell.angle_gamma   90.00
#
_symmetry.space_group_name_H-M   'P 1'
#
loop_
_entity.id
_entity.type
_entity.pdbx_description
1 polymer ?
#
loop_
_entity_poly.entity_id
_entity_poly.type
_entity_poly.pdbx_seq_one_letter_code
_entity_poly.pdbx_strand_id
1 'polypeptide(L)'
;MSRDKQLFKLRIFSANGEIIFSTIKDEIGTINRNDYFHNLVAKGQVYSKVIKKDRKTAEGVLSHIDIVETYVPFMVEDEFAGAFEVYYDV
;
A
#
# COMPACT_ATOMS: atom_id res chain seq x y z
N MET A 1 9.61 -22.27 6.37
CA MET A 1 9.03 -21.00 6.84
C MET A 1 7.52 -21.05 6.60
N SER A 2 6.70 -20.78 7.62
CA SER A 2 5.24 -20.70 7.46
C SER A 2 4.89 -19.40 6.76
N ARG A 3 4.02 -19.43 5.76
CA ARG A 3 3.52 -18.23 5.09
C ARG A 3 2.52 -17.53 6.01
N ASP A 4 2.61 -16.21 6.14
CA ASP A 4 1.53 -15.44 6.77
C ASP A 4 0.26 -15.59 5.94
N LYS A 5 -0.82 -16.07 6.56
CA LYS A 5 -2.11 -16.32 5.90
C LYS A 5 -3.02 -15.09 5.92
N GLN A 6 -2.72 -14.09 6.75
CA GLN A 6 -3.53 -12.87 6.90
C GLN A 6 -3.04 -11.77 5.97
N LEU A 7 -1.80 -11.84 5.47
CA LEU A 7 -1.30 -10.95 4.42
C LEU A 7 -2.00 -11.27 3.10
N PHE A 8 -2.92 -10.39 2.72
CA PHE A 8 -3.73 -10.52 1.51
C PHE A 8 -2.99 -10.01 0.27
N LYS A 9 -2.29 -8.89 0.41
CA LYS A 9 -1.60 -8.23 -0.70
C LYS A 9 -0.42 -7.41 -0.19
N LEU A 10 0.65 -7.38 -0.97
CA LEU A 10 1.83 -6.57 -0.74
C LEU A 10 2.21 -5.85 -2.03
N ARG A 11 2.51 -4.56 -1.94
CA ARG A 11 3.16 -3.77 -2.99
C ARG A 11 4.38 -3.03 -2.45
N ILE A 12 5.31 -2.75 -3.36
CA ILE A 12 6.44 -1.86 -3.12
C ILE A 12 6.39 -0.77 -4.18
N PHE A 13 6.45 0.47 -3.73
CA PHE A 13 6.47 1.67 -4.56
C PHE A 13 7.88 2.25 -4.65
N SER A 14 8.24 2.75 -5.83
CA SER A 14 9.40 3.64 -6.00
C SER A 14 9.13 5.03 -5.44
N ALA A 15 10.17 5.87 -5.35
CA ALA A 15 10.04 7.27 -4.95
C ALA A 15 9.04 8.08 -5.80
N ASN A 16 8.86 7.69 -7.07
CA ASN A 16 7.90 8.34 -7.98
C ASN A 16 6.46 7.80 -7.84
N GLY A 17 6.23 6.85 -6.93
CA GLY A 17 4.93 6.22 -6.72
C GLY A 17 4.60 5.11 -7.71
N GLU A 18 5.57 4.60 -8.49
CA GLU A 18 5.38 3.45 -9.37
C GLU A 18 5.46 2.14 -8.58
N ILE A 19 4.54 1.20 -8.82
CA ILE A 19 4.60 -0.15 -8.27
C ILE A 19 5.73 -0.93 -8.95
N ILE A 20 6.82 -1.18 -8.21
CA ILE A 20 7.97 -1.97 -8.67
C ILE A 20 7.88 -3.45 -8.27
N PHE A 21 7.01 -3.76 -7.30
CA PHE A 21 6.67 -5.13 -6.91
C PHE A 21 5.22 -5.18 -6.47
N SER A 22 4.51 -6.25 -6.84
CA SER A 22 3.20 -6.58 -6.29
C SER A 22 3.01 -8.09 -6.23
N THR A 23 2.27 -8.56 -5.23
CA THR A 23 1.73 -9.94 -5.21
C THR A 23 0.68 -10.18 -6.30
N ILE A 24 0.17 -9.11 -6.93
CA ILE A 24 -0.71 -9.14 -8.09
C ILE A 24 0.08 -8.59 -9.28
N LYS A 25 0.53 -9.49 -10.17
CA LYS A 25 1.48 -9.18 -11.26
C LYS A 25 1.04 -8.02 -12.15
N ASP A 26 -0.25 -7.93 -12.45
CA ASP A 26 -0.81 -6.96 -13.41
C ASP A 26 -0.80 -5.51 -12.90
N GLU A 27 -0.44 -5.28 -11.63
CA GLU A 27 -0.36 -3.94 -11.04
C GLU A 27 1.02 -3.29 -11.23
N ILE A 28 2.06 -4.09 -11.52
CA ILE A 28 3.44 -3.61 -11.66
C ILE A 28 3.50 -2.59 -12.81
N GLY A 29 4.18 -1.46 -12.58
CA GLY A 29 4.28 -0.33 -13.50
C GLY A 29 3.16 0.71 -13.37
N THR A 30 2.14 0.46 -12.52
CA THR A 30 1.10 1.46 -12.24
C THR A 30 1.64 2.55 -11.31
N ILE A 31 1.30 3.81 -11.56
CA ILE A 31 1.67 4.94 -10.71
C ILE A 31 0.52 5.27 -9.76
N ASN A 32 0.77 5.27 -8.46
CA ASN A 32 -0.15 5.79 -7.45
C ASN A 32 -0.19 7.31 -7.56
N ARG A 33 -1.38 7.86 -7.82
CA ARG A 33 -1.62 9.31 -7.99
C ARG A 33 -2.47 9.89 -6.86
N ASN A 34 -2.74 9.12 -5.80
CA ASN A 34 -3.62 9.56 -4.73
C ASN A 34 -2.93 10.56 -3.81
N ASP A 35 -3.69 11.56 -3.35
CA ASP A 35 -3.16 12.66 -2.53
C ASP A 35 -2.52 12.20 -1.21
N TYR A 36 -3.07 11.16 -0.56
CA TYR A 36 -2.49 10.65 0.69
C TYR A 36 -1.07 10.14 0.48
N PHE A 37 -0.77 9.58 -0.70
CA PHE A 37 0.55 9.04 -1.01
C PHE A 37 1.56 10.17 -1.13
N HIS A 38 1.28 11.18 -1.96
CA HIS A 38 2.22 12.28 -2.20
C HIS A 38 2.29 13.30 -1.06
N ASN A 39 1.20 13.48 -0.30
CA ASN A 39 1.13 14.51 0.73
C ASN A 39 1.42 14.01 2.15
N LEU A 40 1.26 12.71 2.42
CA LEU A 40 1.52 12.11 3.74
C LEU A 40 2.68 11.10 3.65
N VAL A 41 2.51 10.06 2.84
CA VAL A 41 3.48 8.94 2.76
C VAL A 41 4.84 9.42 2.27
N ALA A 42 4.87 10.18 1.17
CA ALA A 42 6.09 10.75 0.62
C ALA A 42 6.77 11.79 1.52
N LYS A 43 6.11 12.20 2.63
CA LYS A 43 6.68 13.05 3.67
C LYS A 43 7.09 12.27 4.92
N GLY A 44 7.24 10.95 4.80
CA GLY A 44 7.67 10.06 5.88
C GLY A 44 6.55 9.66 6.85
N GLN A 45 5.28 9.93 6.56
CA GLN A 45 4.17 9.57 7.44
C GLN A 45 3.60 8.19 7.09
N VAL A 46 3.38 7.36 8.12
CA VAL A 46 2.60 6.13 7.96
C VAL A 46 1.13 6.48 7.76
N TYR A 47 0.51 5.92 6.73
CA TYR A 47 -0.92 6.08 6.46
C TYR A 47 -1.60 4.72 6.58
N SER A 48 -2.68 4.63 7.35
CA SER A 48 -3.42 3.38 7.53
C SER A 48 -4.92 3.62 7.55
N LYS A 49 -5.67 2.69 6.96
CA LYS A 49 -7.13 2.75 6.89
C LYS A 49 -7.74 1.38 7.08
N VAL A 50 -8.78 1.32 7.92
CA VAL A 50 -9.66 0.15 8.01
C VAL A 50 -10.72 0.25 6.92
N ILE A 51 -10.78 -0.75 6.06
CA ILE A 51 -11.78 -0.93 5.03
C ILE A 51 -12.71 -2.04 5.50
N LYS A 52 -13.96 -1.68 5.78
CA LYS A 52 -14.97 -2.68 6.11
C LYS A 52 -15.35 -3.49 4.87
N LYS A 53 -15.79 -4.73 5.09
CA LYS A 53 -16.41 -5.57 4.07
C LYS A 53 -17.47 -4.79 3.27
N ASP A 54 -17.49 -5.06 1.97
CA ASP A 54 -18.36 -4.44 0.96
C ASP A 54 -18.13 -2.92 0.79
N ARG A 55 -16.96 -2.42 1.22
CA ARG A 55 -16.49 -1.05 0.95
C ARG A 55 -15.24 -1.03 0.06
N LYS A 56 -14.96 0.15 -0.50
CA LYS A 56 -13.81 0.37 -1.38
C LYS A 56 -12.50 0.61 -0.62
N THR A 57 -11.39 0.03 -1.12
CA THR A 57 -10.00 0.35 -0.73
C THR A 57 -9.62 1.78 -1.11
N ALA A 58 -8.45 2.28 -0.69
CA ALA A 58 -8.02 3.63 -1.09
C ALA A 58 -7.86 3.79 -2.60
N GLU A 59 -7.61 2.70 -3.33
CA GLU A 59 -7.52 2.67 -4.80
C GLU A 59 -8.83 2.23 -5.47
N GLY A 60 -9.91 2.13 -4.71
CA GLY A 60 -11.27 1.99 -5.25
C GLY A 60 -11.76 0.56 -5.48
N VAL A 61 -11.02 -0.46 -5.04
CA VAL A 61 -11.37 -1.88 -5.19
C VAL A 61 -12.37 -2.29 -4.12
N LEU A 62 -13.40 -3.07 -4.44
CA LEU A 62 -14.35 -3.56 -3.43
C LEU A 62 -13.67 -4.64 -2.57
N SER A 63 -13.69 -4.47 -1.26
CA SER A 63 -13.24 -5.49 -0.31
C SER A 63 -14.36 -6.48 0.03
N HIS A 64 -14.06 -7.77 0.07
CA HIS A 64 -15.01 -8.83 0.47
C HIS A 64 -14.86 -9.27 1.94
N ILE A 65 -13.85 -8.74 2.63
CA ILE A 65 -13.51 -8.99 4.04
C ILE A 65 -13.17 -7.64 4.71
N ASP A 66 -13.02 -7.63 6.03
CA ASP A 66 -12.47 -6.46 6.72
C ASP A 66 -10.95 -6.46 6.50
N ILE A 67 -10.40 -5.32 6.07
CA ILE A 67 -8.98 -5.18 5.74
C ILE A 67 -8.40 -3.94 6.40
N VAL A 68 -7.20 -4.07 6.94
CA VAL A 68 -6.32 -2.93 7.22
C VAL A 68 -5.39 -2.74 6.02
N GLU A 69 -5.53 -1.60 5.34
CA GLU A 69 -4.61 -1.13 4.31
C GLU A 69 -3.62 -0.16 4.97
N THR A 70 -2.32 -0.46 4.88
CA THR A 70 -1.26 0.36 5.50
C THR A 70 -0.15 0.65 4.52
N TYR A 71 0.28 1.91 4.47
CA TYR A 71 1.43 2.42 3.74
C TYR A 71 2.52 2.83 4.72
N VAL A 72 3.70 2.25 4.55
CA VAL A 72 4.89 2.55 5.37
C VAL A 72 5.97 3.11 4.45
N PRO A 73 6.40 4.38 4.63
CA PRO A 73 7.44 4.96 3.81
C PRO A 73 8.82 4.41 4.16
N PHE A 74 9.67 4.29 3.14
CA PHE A 74 11.09 4.01 3.25
C PHE A 74 11.85 5.32 2.98
N MET A 75 12.57 5.78 4.00
CA MET A 75 13.32 7.04 3.97
C MET A 75 14.83 6.76 3.95
N VAL A 76 15.57 7.46 3.10
CA VAL A 76 17.04 7.41 3.02
C VAL A 76 17.55 8.84 3.17
N GLU A 77 18.35 9.11 4.19
CA GLU A 77 18.89 10.46 4.46
C GLU A 77 17.78 11.54 4.49
N ASP A 78 16.65 11.22 5.13
CA ASP A 78 15.43 12.04 5.20
C ASP A 78 14.71 12.29 3.85
N GLU A 79 15.17 11.69 2.77
CA GLU A 79 14.50 11.70 1.47
C GLU A 79 13.61 10.47 1.28
N PHE A 80 12.47 10.67 0.61
CA PHE A 80 11.54 9.59 0.30
C PHE A 80 12.08 8.70 -0.82
N ALA A 81 12.40 7.45 -0.49
CA ALA A 81 12.94 6.48 -1.46
C ALA A 81 11.88 5.50 -1.99
N GLY A 82 10.69 5.45 -1.36
CA GLY A 82 9.59 4.58 -1.76
C GLY A 82 8.69 4.21 -0.58
N ALA A 83 7.78 3.26 -0.78
CA ALA A 83 6.89 2.81 0.29
C ALA A 83 6.50 1.34 0.15
N PHE A 84 6.21 0.70 1.27
CA PHE A 84 5.50 -0.57 1.31
C PHE A 84 4.01 -0.31 1.47
N GLU A 85 3.18 -1.10 0.80
CA GLU A 85 1.74 -1.15 1.05
C GLU A 85 1.33 -2.59 1.34
N VAL A 86 0.60 -2.79 2.43
CA VAL A 86 0.12 -4.09 2.87
C VAL A 86 -1.37 -4.06 3.14
N TYR A 87 -2.01 -5.19 2.83
CA TYR A 87 -3.40 -5.49 3.13
C TYR A 87 -3.44 -6.67 4.09
N TYR A 88 -3.94 -6.46 5.30
CA TYR A 88 -4.09 -7.50 6.31
C TYR A 88 -5.56 -7.74 6.64
N ASP A 89 -5.96 -9.00 6.64
CA ASP A 89 -7.26 -9.47 7.14
C ASP A 89 -7.34 -9.28 8.67
N VAL A 90 -8.47 -8.76 9.19
CA VAL A 90 -8.68 -8.42 10.61
C VAL A 90 -10.05 -8.82 11.15
#